data_AF-A0A959Q8L0-F1
#
_entry.id   AF-A0A959Q8L0-F1
#
_cell.length_a   1.000
_cell.length_b   1.000
_cell.length_c   1.000
_cell.angle_alpha   90.00
_cell.angle_beta   90.00
_cell.angle_gamma   90.00
#
_symmetry.space_group_name_H-M   'P 1'
#
loop_
_entity.id
_entity.type
_entity.pdbx_description
1 polymer ?
#
loop_
_entity_poly.entity_id
_entity_poly.type
_entity_poly.pdbx_seq_one_letter_code
_entity_poly.pdbx_strand_id
1 'polypeptide(L)' 'IRLRRAIDRLASSNEPLAGLAYDCGFSDQSHLSRELKASVGQSPRQLRNILQRFSTTGEA' A
#
# COMPACT_ATOMS: atom_id res chain seq x y z
N ILE A 1 -2.44 -12.19 -5.38
CA ILE A 1 -3.43 -11.23 -5.94
C ILE A 1 -3.72 -10.07 -4.98
N ARG A 2 -4.10 -10.32 -3.71
CA ARG A 2 -4.43 -9.26 -2.71
C ARG A 2 -3.28 -8.27 -2.46
N LEU A 3 -2.07 -8.78 -2.23
CA LEU A 3 -0.89 -7.95 -1.97
C LEU A 3 -0.56 -7.01 -3.14
N ARG A 4 -0.60 -7.51 -4.37
CA ARG A 4 -0.33 -6.69 -5.56
C ARG A 4 -1.34 -5.55 -5.68
N ARG A 5 -2.64 -5.85 -5.53
CA ARG A 5 -3.70 -4.83 -5.52
C ARG A 5 -3.47 -3.78 -4.43
N ALA A 6 -3.05 -4.20 -3.23
CA ALA A 6 -2.73 -3.28 -2.16
C ALA A 6 -1.59 -2.33 -2.54
N ILE A 7 -0.51 -2.84 -3.16
CA ILE A 7 0.61 -2.02 -3.63
C ILE A 7 0.15 -1.02 -4.70
N ASP A 8 -0.64 -1.46 -5.68
CA ASP A 8 -1.16 -0.60 -6.75
C ASP A 8 -2.06 0.52 -6.18
N ARG A 9 -2.89 0.22 -5.17
CA ARG A 9 -3.71 1.23 -4.47
C ARG A 9 -2.90 2.16 -3.58
N LEU A 10 -1.83 1.69 -2.93
CA LEU A 10 -0.90 2.54 -2.19
C LEU A 10 -0.18 3.54 -3.10
N ALA A 11 0.09 3.16 -4.35
CA ALA A 11 0.70 4.03 -5.35
C ALA A 11 -0.29 5.08 -5.89
N SER A 12 -1.55 4.72 -6.09
CA SER A 12 -2.54 5.55 -6.80
C SER A 12 -3.47 6.36 -5.90
N SER A 13 -3.51 6.07 -4.60
CA SER A 13 -4.49 6.68 -3.68
C SER A 13 -3.93 6.95 -2.29
N ASN A 14 -4.47 8.00 -1.67
CA ASN A 14 -4.21 8.38 -0.28
C ASN A 14 -5.30 7.91 0.70
N GLU A 15 -6.12 6.94 0.30
CA GLU A 15 -7.22 6.43 1.13
C GLU A 15 -6.74 5.85 2.47
N PRO A 16 -7.63 5.82 3.49
CA PRO A 16 -7.32 5.18 4.77
C PRO A 16 -6.92 3.72 4.61
N LEU A 17 -5.84 3.32 5.28
CA LEU A 17 -5.29 1.97 5.18
C LEU A 17 -6.27 0.87 5.62
N ALA A 18 -7.20 1.18 6.52
CA ALA A 18 -8.24 0.23 6.94
C ALA A 18 -9.24 -0.08 5.81
N GLY A 19 -9.68 0.94 5.06
CA GLY A 19 -10.54 0.75 3.88
C GLY A 19 -9.81 0.00 2.77
N LEU A 20 -8.57 0.40 2.49
CA LEU A 20 -7.69 -0.30 1.54
C LEU A 20 -7.53 -1.78 1.90
N ALA A 21 -7.31 -2.08 3.18
CA ALA A 21 -7.18 -3.45 3.66
C ALA A 21 -8.46 -4.26 3.37
N TYR A 22 -9.63 -3.71 3.71
CA TYR A 22 -10.92 -4.36 3.46
C TYR A 22 -11.15 -4.61 1.96
N ASP A 23 -10.96 -3.59 1.12
CA ASP A 23 -11.15 -3.67 -0.34
C ASP A 23 -10.20 -4.67 -1.01
N CYS A 24 -8.99 -4.82 -0.45
CA CYS A 24 -8.01 -5.79 -0.94
C CYS A 24 -8.22 -7.21 -0.37
N GLY A 25 -9.20 -7.40 0.53
CA GLY A 25 -9.53 -8.70 1.14
C GLY A 25 -8.65 -9.09 2.33
N PHE A 26 -8.10 -8.12 3.06
CA PHE A 26 -7.46 -8.33 4.35
C PHE A 26 -8.48 -8.14 5.47
N SER A 27 -8.30 -8.88 6.57
CA SER A 27 -9.18 -8.83 7.74
C SER A 27 -9.22 -7.46 8.38
N ASP A 28 -8.06 -6.79 8.43
CA ASP A 28 -7.87 -5.47 9.03
C ASP A 28 -6.54 -4.84 8.56
N GLN A 29 -6.29 -3.60 8.98
CA GLN A 29 -5.08 -2.84 8.66
C GLN A 29 -3.78 -3.53 9.16
N SER A 30 -3.81 -4.17 10.33
CA SER A 30 -2.67 -4.85 10.92
C SER A 30 -2.32 -6.11 10.13
N HIS A 31 -3.32 -6.86 9.66
CA HIS A 31 -3.10 -8.00 8.76
C HIS A 31 -2.40 -7.54 7.47
N LEU A 32 -2.92 -6.51 6.80
CA LEU A 32 -2.27 -5.88 5.64
C LEU A 32 -0.82 -5.47 5.98
N SER A 33 -0.59 -4.85 7.13
CA SER A 33 0.75 -4.39 7.51
C SER A 33 1.74 -5.53 7.76
N ARG A 34 1.29 -6.66 8.31
CA ARG A 34 2.15 -7.84 8.54
C ARG A 34 2.55 -8.44 7.20
N GLU A 35 1.58 -8.60 6.29
CA GLU A 35 1.81 -9.19 4.96
C GLU A 35 2.75 -8.34 4.10
N LEU A 36 2.58 -7.01 4.11
CA LEU A 36 3.49 -6.09 3.41
C LEU A 36 4.90 -6.11 4.00
N LYS A 37 5.03 -6.08 5.34
CA LYS A 37 6.35 -6.21 5.96
C LYS A 37 7.02 -7.54 5.63
N ALA A 38 6.27 -8.65 5.66
CA ALA A 38 6.79 -9.97 5.34
C ALA A 38 7.21 -10.09 3.87
N SER A 39 6.47 -9.46 2.96
CA SER A 39 6.68 -9.63 1.52
C SER A 39 7.66 -8.62 0.90
N VAL A 40 7.66 -7.37 1.37
CA VAL A 40 8.47 -6.27 0.78
C VAL A 40 9.30 -5.49 1.82
N GLY A 41 9.30 -5.91 3.08
CA GLY A 41 10.10 -5.30 4.14
C GLY A 41 9.63 -3.93 4.63
N GLN A 42 8.54 -3.39 4.07
CA GLN A 42 8.04 -2.05 4.38
C GLN A 42 6.60 -2.09 4.89
N SER A 43 6.26 -1.22 5.86
CA SER A 43 4.87 -1.02 6.25
C SER A 43 4.07 -0.30 5.14
N PRO A 44 2.73 -0.38 5.14
CA PRO A 44 1.91 0.27 4.12
C PRO A 44 2.18 1.78 4.02
N ARG A 45 2.37 2.45 5.17
CA ARG A 45 2.64 3.89 5.22
C ARG A 45 4.02 4.25 4.67
N GLN A 46 5.05 3.46 4.99
CA GLN A 46 6.39 3.63 4.42
C GLN A 46 6.36 3.44 2.91
N LEU A 47 5.73 2.35 2.45
CA LEU A 47 5.65 2.03 1.03
C LEU A 47 4.88 3.11 0.25
N ARG A 48 3.75 3.61 0.78
CA ARG A 48 3.03 4.74 0.19
C ARG A 48 3.90 5.97 0.02
N ASN A 49 4.63 6.36 1.06
CA ASN A 49 5.55 7.50 0.97
C ASN A 49 6.65 7.28 -0.08
N ILE A 50 7.20 6.07 -0.18
CA ILE A 50 8.20 5.71 -1.19
C ILE A 50 7.60 5.86 -2.59
N LEU A 51 6.45 5.24 -2.85
CA LEU A 51 5.79 5.24 -4.16
C LEU A 51 5.39 6.65 -4.60
N GLN A 52 4.79 7.44 -3.71
CA GLN A 52 4.36 8.81 -4.00
C GLN A 52 5.52 9.75 -4.31
N ARG A 53 6.71 9.52 -3.73
CA ARG A 53 7.93 10.28 -4.06
C ARG A 53 8.44 9.98 -5.47
N PHE A 54 8.19 8.78 -5.99
CA PHE A 54 8.56 8.43 -7.36
C PHE A 54 7.52 8.90 -8.38
N SER A 55 6.27 9.10 -7.98
CA SER A 55 5.21 9.64 -8.84
C SER A 55 5.37 11.13 -9.16
N THR A 56 6.11 11.90 -8.36
CA THR A 56 6.40 13.33 -8.62
C THR A 56 7.55 13.58 -9.60
N THR A 57 8.23 12.52 -10.08
CA THR A 57 9.31 12.61 -11.07
C THR A 57 8.81 12.05 -12.39
N GLY A 58 7.92 12.77 -13.09
CA GLY A 58 7.34 12.23 -14.32
C GLY A 58 6.34 13.10 -15.05
N GLU A 59 6.46 14.42 -15.00
CA GLU A 59 5.80 15.36 -15.94
C GLU A 59 6.77 16.54 -16.13
N ALA A 60 7.59 16.49 -17.18
CA ALA A 60 8.38 17.60 -17.72
C ALA A 60 8.40 17.47 -19.25
#